data_AF-A0AA86U776-F1
#
_entry.id   AF-A0AA86U776-F1
#
_cell.length_a   1.000
_cell.length_b   1.000
_cell.length_c   1.000
_cell.angle_alpha   90.00
_cell.angle_beta   90.00
_cell.angle_gamma   90.00
#
_symmetry.space_group_name_H-M   'P 1'
#
loop_
_entity.id
_entity.type
_entity.pdbx_description
1 polymer ?
#
loop_
_entity_poly.entity_id
_entity_poly.type
_entity_poly.pdbx_seq_one_letter_code
_entity_poly.pdbx_strand_id
1 'polypeptide(L)'
;MRQQWQSSEKQLLCTLVAENTQNARVNWKNVASAFDNRTPTQCKLQFRNVLQTCPRVNFVWSEQIEFELFVLVKFFGKKWTFLQQNYFSDLNPEQIRVKFYELNRKQQLQCEFERKNGADFEEKVVQMALGRIQGSGNAETQERILTDVLMQIQRKKE
;
A
#
# COMPACT_ATOMS: atom_id res chain seq x y z
N MET A 1 26.77 -10.57 -2.95
CA MET A 1 25.72 -10.27 -1.95
C MET A 1 24.91 -9.07 -2.42
N ARG A 2 23.56 -9.09 -2.33
CA ARG A 2 22.73 -7.91 -2.64
C ARG A 2 22.78 -6.97 -1.43
N GLN A 3 23.53 -5.87 -1.51
CA GLN A 3 23.52 -4.84 -0.45
C GLN A 3 22.15 -4.15 -0.41
N GLN A 4 21.51 -4.18 0.76
CA GLN A 4 20.24 -3.50 1.02
C GLN A 4 20.45 -1.98 1.01
N TRP A 5 19.47 -1.24 0.51
CA TRP A 5 19.47 0.23 0.52
C TRP A 5 18.84 0.73 1.82
N GLN A 6 19.60 1.52 2.57
CA GLN A 6 19.14 2.18 3.78
C GLN A 6 18.21 3.35 3.46
N SER A 7 17.38 3.76 4.42
CA SER A 7 16.45 4.89 4.24
C SER A 7 17.17 6.21 3.96
N SER A 8 18.30 6.45 4.62
CA SER A 8 19.17 7.62 4.40
C SER A 8 19.78 7.62 2.99
N GLU A 9 20.28 6.47 2.53
CA GLU A 9 20.81 6.32 1.16
C GLU A 9 19.74 6.59 0.10
N LYS A 10 18.49 6.16 0.35
CA LYS A 10 17.36 6.43 -0.56
C LYS A 10 16.99 7.91 -0.63
N GLN A 11 17.00 8.60 0.51
CA GLN A 11 16.76 10.05 0.55
C GLN A 11 17.85 10.81 -0.19
N LEU A 12 19.12 10.49 0.06
CA LEU A 12 20.26 11.06 -0.65
C LEU A 12 20.17 10.80 -2.15
N LEU A 13 19.79 9.59 -2.56
CA LEU A 13 19.58 9.24 -3.97
C LEU A 13 18.52 10.12 -4.63
N CYS A 14 17.40 10.41 -3.95
CA CYS A 14 16.37 11.30 -4.48
C CYS A 14 16.88 12.73 -4.68
N THR A 15 17.60 13.27 -3.69
CA THR A 15 18.19 14.62 -3.76
C THR A 15 19.18 14.72 -4.91
N LEU A 16 20.13 13.78 -4.98
CA LEU A 16 21.16 13.77 -6.03
C LEU A 16 20.56 13.62 -7.43
N VAL A 17 19.51 12.82 -7.58
CA VAL A 17 18.83 12.69 -8.87
C VAL A 17 18.15 14.01 -9.25
N ALA A 18 17.50 14.70 -8.32
CA ALA A 18 16.91 16.01 -8.60
C ALA A 18 17.97 17.04 -9.05
N GLU A 19 19.11 17.08 -8.38
CA GLU A 19 20.23 17.99 -8.69
C GLU A 19 20.94 17.65 -10.01
N ASN A 20 21.02 16.36 -10.35
CA ASN A 20 21.71 15.86 -11.55
C ASN A 20 20.76 15.57 -12.72
N THR A 21 19.52 16.09 -12.68
CA THR A 21 18.56 16.00 -13.78
C THR A 21 18.65 17.27 -14.64
N GLN A 22 19.04 17.11 -15.90
CA GLN A 22 19.04 18.17 -16.90
C GLN A 22 18.28 17.68 -18.14
N ASN A 23 17.37 18.51 -18.69
CA ASN A 23 16.56 18.17 -19.86
C ASN A 23 15.87 16.78 -19.76
N ALA A 24 15.27 16.48 -18.60
CA ALA A 24 14.64 15.19 -18.28
C ALA A 24 15.56 13.96 -18.36
N ARG A 25 16.89 14.16 -18.33
CA ARG A 25 17.90 13.09 -18.30
C ARG A 25 18.73 13.22 -17.03
N VAL A 26 18.90 12.10 -16.33
CA VAL A 26 19.69 12.02 -15.10
C VAL A 26 21.12 11.56 -15.44
N ASN A 27 22.13 12.28 -14.94
CA ASN A 27 23.52 11.84 -15.04
C ASN A 27 23.87 10.84 -13.93
N TRP A 28 23.62 9.54 -14.19
CA TRP A 28 23.85 8.46 -13.22
C TRP A 28 25.31 8.27 -12.80
N LYS A 29 26.28 8.74 -13.58
CA LYS A 29 27.70 8.66 -13.21
C LYS A 29 28.01 9.61 -12.05
N ASN A 30 27.51 10.85 -12.12
CA ASN A 30 27.62 11.81 -11.03
C ASN A 30 26.82 11.39 -9.80
N VAL A 31 25.62 10.82 -9.99
CA VAL A 31 24.83 10.32 -8.87
C VAL A 31 25.58 9.19 -8.14
N ALA A 32 26.22 8.28 -8.88
CA ALA A 32 26.96 7.18 -8.29
C ALA A 32 28.26 7.60 -7.61
N SER A 33 28.93 8.67 -8.07
CA SER A 33 30.17 9.14 -7.43
C SER A 33 29.98 9.67 -6.00
N ALA A 34 28.74 9.97 -5.61
CA ALA A 34 28.40 10.33 -4.24
C ALA A 34 28.22 9.11 -3.30
N PHE A 35 28.35 7.89 -3.82
CA PHE A 35 28.25 6.66 -3.06
C PHE A 35 29.53 5.81 -3.21
N ASP A 36 30.17 5.46 -2.10
CA ASP A 36 31.43 4.70 -2.13
C ASP A 36 31.30 3.29 -2.75
N ASN A 37 30.12 2.69 -2.65
CA ASN A 37 29.89 1.29 -3.02
C ASN A 37 28.70 1.07 -3.97
N ARG A 38 28.22 2.12 -4.64
CA ARG A 38 27.07 2.00 -5.56
C ARG A 38 27.48 2.36 -6.99
N THR A 39 27.13 1.50 -7.92
CA THR A 39 27.33 1.71 -9.35
C THR A 39 26.19 2.53 -9.95
N PRO A 40 26.41 3.24 -11.08
CA PRO A 40 25.37 3.98 -11.80
C PRO A 40 24.12 3.12 -12.11
N THR A 41 24.34 1.86 -12.47
CA THR A 41 23.25 0.91 -12.74
C THR A 41 22.44 0.58 -11.49
N GLN A 42 23.11 0.42 -10.33
CA GLN A 42 22.43 0.21 -9.05
C GLN A 42 21.64 1.45 -8.63
N CYS A 43 22.20 2.66 -8.78
CA CYS A 43 21.51 3.91 -8.50
C CYS A 43 20.28 4.11 -9.40
N LYS A 44 20.39 3.82 -10.70
CA LYS A 44 19.26 3.89 -11.64
C LYS A 44 18.16 2.89 -11.29
N LEU A 45 18.53 1.64 -11.03
CA LEU A 45 17.58 0.60 -10.64
C LEU A 45 16.90 0.97 -9.33
N GLN A 46 17.67 1.44 -8.36
CA GLN A 46 17.13 1.86 -7.08
C GLN A 46 16.23 3.08 -7.24
N PHE A 47 16.60 4.09 -8.01
CA PHE A 47 15.75 5.26 -8.21
C PHE A 47 14.45 4.88 -8.91
N ARG A 48 14.48 3.97 -9.89
CA ARG A 48 13.25 3.41 -10.49
C ARG A 48 12.39 2.69 -9.45
N ASN A 49 13.01 1.87 -8.60
CA ASN A 49 12.30 1.19 -7.52
C ASN A 49 11.77 2.20 -6.51
N VAL A 50 12.54 3.22 -6.14
CA VAL A 50 12.10 4.32 -5.28
C VAL A 50 10.94 5.05 -5.93
N LEU A 51 10.95 5.39 -7.23
CA LEU A 51 9.78 5.97 -7.90
C LEU A 51 8.56 5.03 -7.93
N GLN A 52 8.77 3.72 -8.06
CA GLN A 52 7.70 2.71 -8.04
C GLN A 52 7.18 2.40 -6.63
N THR A 53 8.00 2.63 -5.60
CA THR A 53 7.71 2.36 -4.18
C THR A 53 7.49 3.64 -3.39
N CYS A 54 7.76 4.80 -3.98
CA CYS A 54 7.60 6.12 -3.39
C CYS A 54 6.12 6.25 -3.16
N PRO A 55 5.70 6.32 -1.89
CA PRO A 55 4.39 6.82 -1.61
C PRO A 55 4.29 8.18 -2.30
N ARG A 56 3.24 8.44 -3.07
CA ARG A 56 2.84 9.84 -3.20
C ARG A 56 2.67 10.30 -1.76
N VAL A 57 3.56 11.20 -1.32
CA VAL A 57 3.99 11.38 0.08
C VAL A 57 2.82 11.73 1.03
N ASN A 58 1.64 12.01 0.48
CA ASN A 58 0.46 12.47 1.20
C ASN A 58 -0.75 11.52 1.14
N PHE A 59 -0.61 10.26 0.70
CA PHE A 59 -1.77 9.35 0.78
C PHE A 59 -2.00 8.87 2.21
N VAL A 60 -3.09 9.33 2.81
CA VAL A 60 -3.56 8.90 4.14
C VAL A 60 -4.43 7.66 3.96
N TRP A 61 -4.03 6.56 4.60
CA TRP A 61 -4.86 5.35 4.65
C TRP A 61 -6.01 5.57 5.63
N SER A 62 -7.24 5.63 5.11
CA SER A 62 -8.44 5.57 5.94
C SER A 62 -8.81 4.11 6.24
N GLU A 63 -9.51 3.89 7.34
CA GLU A 63 -10.02 2.55 7.69
C GLU A 63 -10.90 1.94 6.59
N GLN A 64 -11.65 2.77 5.87
CA GLN A 64 -12.46 2.32 4.74
C GLN A 64 -11.59 1.74 3.62
N ILE A 65 -10.52 2.44 3.25
CA ILE A 65 -9.59 1.99 2.19
C ILE A 65 -8.86 0.71 2.66
N GLU A 66 -8.53 0.61 3.94
CA GLU A 66 -7.97 -0.61 4.53
C GLU A 66 -8.94 -1.80 4.46
N PHE A 67 -10.22 -1.57 4.75
CA PHE A 67 -11.27 -2.58 4.65
C PHE A 67 -11.49 -3.02 3.20
N GLU A 68 -11.62 -2.07 2.27
CA GLU A 68 -11.75 -2.34 0.83
C GLU A 68 -10.57 -3.14 0.32
N LEU A 69 -9.34 -2.78 0.70
CA LEU A 69 -8.14 -3.52 0.36
C LEU A 69 -8.22 -4.97 0.83
N PHE A 70 -8.64 -5.19 2.08
CA PHE A 70 -8.77 -6.53 2.63
C PHE A 70 -9.78 -7.38 1.87
N VAL A 71 -10.97 -6.83 1.60
CA VAL A 71 -12.05 -7.49 0.86
C VAL A 71 -11.60 -7.82 -0.56
N LEU A 72 -11.04 -6.86 -1.29
CA LEU A 72 -10.58 -7.06 -2.66
C LEU A 72 -9.47 -8.12 -2.76
N VAL A 73 -8.54 -8.16 -1.80
CA VAL A 73 -7.50 -9.21 -1.76
C VAL A 73 -8.09 -10.58 -1.44
N LYS A 74 -9.15 -10.66 -0.62
CA LYS A 74 -9.87 -11.92 -0.36
C LYS A 74 -10.57 -12.46 -1.61
N PHE A 75 -11.16 -11.58 -2.42
CA PHE A 75 -11.89 -11.99 -3.63
C PHE A 75 -11.00 -12.20 -4.86
N PHE A 76 -10.08 -11.28 -5.14
CA PHE A 76 -9.24 -11.29 -6.34
C PHE A 76 -7.83 -11.87 -6.13
N GLY A 77 -7.44 -12.08 -4.87
CA GLY A 77 -6.10 -12.52 -4.49
C GLY A 77 -5.08 -11.37 -4.47
N LYS A 78 -3.80 -11.74 -4.31
CA LYS A 78 -2.65 -10.81 -4.21
C LYS A 78 -2.22 -10.22 -5.55
N LYS A 79 -3.19 -9.79 -6.38
CA LYS A 79 -2.94 -9.21 -7.71
C LYS A 79 -2.76 -7.69 -7.61
N TRP A 80 -1.66 -7.25 -7.01
CA TRP A 80 -1.44 -5.84 -6.63
C TRP A 80 -1.58 -4.84 -7.77
N THR A 81 -1.06 -5.18 -8.96
CA THR A 81 -1.19 -4.33 -10.16
C THR A 81 -2.63 -4.22 -10.63
N PHE A 82 -3.39 -5.32 -10.61
CA PHE A 82 -4.81 -5.31 -10.93
C PHE A 82 -5.59 -4.45 -9.94
N LEU A 83 -5.34 -4.62 -8.64
CA LEU A 83 -6.01 -3.84 -7.59
C LEU A 83 -5.70 -2.35 -7.73
N GLN A 84 -4.44 -2.02 -8.01
CA GLN A 84 -4.01 -0.64 -8.24
C GLN A 84 -4.73 -0.02 -9.44
N GLN A 85 -4.78 -0.71 -10.58
CA GLN A 85 -5.37 -0.16 -11.80
C GLN A 85 -6.88 0.01 -11.72
N ASN A 86 -7.59 -0.87 -10.99
CA ASN A 86 -9.05 -0.90 -11.00
C ASN A 86 -9.69 -0.20 -9.80
N TYR A 87 -9.02 -0.20 -8.64
CA TYR A 87 -9.60 0.26 -7.37
C TYR A 87 -8.78 1.36 -6.69
N PHE A 88 -7.46 1.37 -6.87
CA PHE A 88 -6.58 2.29 -6.15
C PHE A 88 -5.62 3.03 -7.09
N SER A 89 -6.17 3.82 -8.02
CA SER A 89 -5.39 4.53 -9.06
C SER A 89 -4.35 5.51 -8.48
N ASP A 90 -4.63 6.05 -7.30
CA ASP A 90 -3.76 7.01 -6.61
C ASP A 90 -2.60 6.36 -5.85
N LEU A 91 -2.67 5.03 -5.69
CA LEU A 91 -1.66 4.22 -5.01
C LEU A 91 -0.73 3.55 -6.02
N ASN A 92 0.47 3.22 -5.57
CA ASN A 92 1.34 2.29 -6.28
C ASN A 92 1.12 0.85 -5.77
N PRO A 93 1.38 -0.19 -6.59
CA PRO A 93 1.14 -1.59 -6.19
C PRO A 93 1.93 -2.01 -4.95
N GLU A 94 3.10 -1.40 -4.71
CA GLU A 94 3.93 -1.71 -3.55
C GLU A 94 3.33 -1.15 -2.25
N GLN A 95 2.73 0.04 -2.28
CA GLN A 95 2.01 0.62 -1.14
C GLN A 95 0.85 -0.28 -0.73
N ILE A 96 0.08 -0.75 -1.71
CA ILE A 96 -1.03 -1.69 -1.50
C ILE A 96 -0.51 -2.98 -0.86
N ARG A 97 0.59 -3.53 -1.39
CA ARG A 97 1.23 -4.73 -0.87
C ARG A 97 1.68 -4.54 0.58
N VAL A 98 2.50 -3.52 0.86
CA VAL A 98 3.03 -3.20 2.19
C VAL A 98 1.90 -3.03 3.19
N LYS A 99 0.88 -2.23 2.82
CA LYS A 99 -0.27 -2.00 3.68
C LYS A 99 -1.04 -3.28 3.99
N PHE A 100 -1.29 -4.12 3.00
CA PHE A 100 -1.96 -5.39 3.22
C PHE A 100 -1.20 -6.29 4.21
N TYR A 101 0.14 -6.35 4.12
CA TYR A 101 0.94 -7.11 5.07
C TYR A 101 0.92 -6.51 6.49
N GLU A 102 0.94 -5.18 6.62
CA GLU A 102 0.76 -4.51 7.92
C GLU A 102 -0.61 -4.82 8.54
N LEU A 103 -1.69 -4.73 7.75
CA LEU A 103 -3.06 -5.05 8.18
C LEU A 103 -3.20 -6.50 8.60
N ASN A 104 -2.68 -7.43 7.78
CA ASN A 104 -2.76 -8.85 8.07
C ASN A 104 -1.96 -9.21 9.34
N ARG A 105 -0.83 -8.54 9.59
CA ARG A 105 -0.08 -8.66 10.85
C ARG A 105 -0.86 -8.09 12.04
N LYS A 106 -1.49 -6.92 11.88
CA LYS A 106 -2.35 -6.33 12.92
C LYS A 106 -3.52 -7.25 13.27
N GLN A 107 -4.22 -7.80 12.27
CA GLN A 107 -5.30 -8.77 12.49
C GLN A 107 -4.82 -10.05 13.19
N GLN A 108 -3.66 -10.61 12.79
CA GLN A 108 -3.11 -11.80 13.46
C GLN A 108 -2.77 -11.51 14.92
N LEU A 109 -2.12 -10.37 15.19
CA LEU A 109 -1.82 -9.95 16.57
C LEU A 109 -3.09 -9.65 17.36
N GLN A 110 -4.13 -9.09 16.74
CA GLN A 110 -5.41 -8.81 17.37
C GLN A 110 -6.16 -10.11 17.69
N CYS A 111 -6.23 -11.08 16.77
CA CYS A 111 -6.79 -12.41 17.03
C CYS A 111 -5.98 -13.19 18.09
N GLU A 112 -4.65 -13.07 18.10
CA GLU A 112 -3.80 -13.70 19.14
C GLU A 112 -3.96 -13.02 20.50
N PHE A 113 -4.10 -11.69 20.54
CA PHE A 113 -4.38 -10.92 21.74
C PHE A 113 -5.76 -11.22 22.29
N GLU A 114 -6.78 -11.30 21.44
CA GLU A 114 -8.16 -11.68 21.80
C GLU A 114 -8.23 -13.12 22.32
N ARG A 115 -7.52 -14.06 21.69
CA ARG A 115 -7.38 -15.44 22.21
C ARG A 115 -6.68 -15.50 23.55
N LYS A 116 -5.67 -14.66 23.80
CA LYS A 116 -4.91 -14.64 25.06
C LYS A 116 -5.64 -13.90 26.18
N ASN A 117 -6.53 -12.96 25.87
CA ASN A 117 -7.20 -12.13 26.86
C ASN A 117 -8.67 -12.49 27.11
N GLY A 118 -9.22 -13.49 26.43
CA GLY A 118 -10.52 -14.11 26.77
C GLY A 118 -11.67 -13.12 26.95
N ALA A 119 -11.67 -11.99 26.23
CA ALA A 119 -12.67 -10.95 26.34
C ALA A 119 -13.67 -11.08 25.20
N ASP A 120 -14.95 -11.19 25.56
CA ASP A 120 -16.06 -11.42 24.67
C ASP A 120 -16.10 -10.39 23.53
N PHE A 121 -15.98 -10.91 22.30
CA PHE A 121 -15.87 -10.16 21.06
C PHE A 121 -17.17 -9.39 20.76
N GLU A 122 -18.31 -9.90 21.25
CA GLU A 122 -19.64 -9.32 21.02
C GLU A 122 -19.79 -7.95 21.71
N GLU A 123 -19.28 -7.79 22.93
CA GLU A 123 -19.37 -6.53 23.71
C GLU A 123 -18.64 -5.36 23.01
N LYS A 124 -17.49 -5.64 22.38
CA LYS A 124 -16.69 -4.62 21.68
C LYS A 124 -17.27 -4.24 20.33
N VAL A 125 -17.92 -5.18 19.64
CA VAL A 125 -18.61 -4.93 18.38
C VAL A 125 -19.84 -4.04 18.61
N VAL A 126 -20.58 -4.27 19.69
CA VAL A 126 -21.71 -3.42 20.11
C VAL A 126 -21.23 -1.99 20.45
N GLN A 127 -20.12 -1.85 21.17
CA GLN A 127 -19.53 -0.53 21.47
C GLN A 127 -19.00 0.20 20.22
N MET A 128 -18.46 -0.51 19.23
CA MET A 128 -18.08 0.08 17.94
C MET A 128 -19.28 0.50 17.08
N ALA A 129 -20.36 -0.29 17.07
CA ALA A 129 -21.57 0.01 16.33
C ALA A 129 -22.31 1.24 16.89
N LEU A 130 -22.27 1.44 18.21
CA LEU A 130 -22.88 2.59 18.88
C LEU A 130 -22.10 3.91 18.68
N GLY A 131 -20.83 3.84 18.25
CA GLY A 131 -19.94 5.01 18.15
C GLY A 131 -19.84 5.70 16.78
N ARG A 132 -20.59 5.29 15.73
CA ARG A 132 -20.42 5.81 14.36
C ARG A 132 -21.69 6.34 13.69
N ILE A 133 -22.51 7.09 14.41
CA ILE A 133 -23.41 8.07 13.77
C ILE A 133 -22.67 9.41 13.74
N GLN A 134 -21.87 9.61 12.68
CA GLN A 134 -21.53 10.88 12.00
C GLN A 134 -20.18 10.73 11.27
N GLY A 135 -20.20 10.77 9.93
CA GLY A 135 -18.96 10.91 9.15
C GLY A 135 -18.98 10.29 7.75
N SER A 136 -19.72 10.93 6.83
CA SER A 136 -19.71 10.84 5.36
C SER A 136 -18.71 9.91 4.64
N GLY A 137 -19.24 8.95 3.87
CA GLY A 137 -18.60 8.35 2.70
C GLY A 137 -19.58 8.40 1.52
N ASN A 138 -19.10 8.74 0.32
CA ASN A 138 -19.94 8.98 -0.86
C ASN A 138 -20.70 7.70 -1.28
N ALA A 139 -22.03 7.76 -1.28
CA ALA A 139 -22.91 6.60 -1.46
C ALA A 139 -22.66 5.84 -2.78
N GLU A 140 -22.26 6.55 -3.83
CA GLU A 140 -21.96 5.99 -5.16
C GLU A 140 -20.79 5.00 -5.14
N THR A 141 -19.76 5.26 -4.32
CA THR A 141 -18.61 4.36 -4.19
C THR A 141 -19.01 3.05 -3.50
N GLN A 142 -19.91 3.14 -2.51
CA GLN A 142 -20.42 1.98 -1.78
C GLN A 142 -21.30 1.10 -2.67
N GLU A 143 -22.16 1.71 -3.49
CA GLU A 143 -23.05 1.01 -4.42
C GLU A 143 -22.29 0.28 -5.53
N ARG A 144 -21.21 0.89 -6.04
CA ARG A 144 -20.35 0.27 -7.06
C ARG A 144 -19.59 -0.95 -6.52
N ILE A 145 -19.07 -0.88 -5.29
CA ILE A 145 -18.40 -2.00 -4.62
C ILE A 145 -19.38 -3.16 -4.39
N LEU A 146 -20.60 -2.86 -3.93
CA LEU A 146 -21.64 -3.87 -3.72
C LEU A 146 -22.03 -4.58 -5.02
N THR A 147 -22.16 -3.83 -6.12
CA THR A 147 -22.53 -4.38 -7.43
C THR A 147 -21.47 -5.32 -7.99
N ASP A 148 -20.19 -4.94 -7.88
CA ASP A 148 -19.07 -5.78 -8.34
C ASP A 148 -18.94 -7.08 -7.54
N VAL A 149 -19.15 -7.03 -6.23
CA VAL A 149 -19.13 -8.22 -5.35
C VAL A 149 -20.28 -9.17 -5.70
N LEU A 150 -21.49 -8.64 -5.91
CA LEU A 150 -22.66 -9.44 -6.29
C LEU A 150 -22.50 -10.11 -7.66
N MET A 151 -21.98 -9.40 -8.66
CA MET A 151 -21.72 -9.98 -9.98
C MET A 151 -20.72 -11.14 -9.96
N GLN A 152 -19.69 -11.08 -9.10
CA GLN A 152 -18.71 -12.17 -8.97
C GLN A 152 -19.26 -13.39 -8.21
N ILE A 153 -20.20 -13.18 -7.29
CA ILE A 153 -20.91 -14.26 -6.60
C ILE A 153 -21.84 -14.97 -7.58
N GLN A 154 -22.52 -14.24 -8.47
CA GLN A 154 -23.39 -14.81 -9.50
C GLN A 154 -22.61 -15.72 -10.48
N ARG A 155 -21.42 -15.29 -10.94
CA ARG A 155 -20.59 -16.07 -11.88
C ARG A 155 -19.97 -17.35 -11.31
N LYS A 156 -19.91 -17.50 -9.99
CA LYS A 156 -19.40 -18.73 -9.34
C LYS A 156 -20.51 -19.77 -9.09
N LYS A 157 -21.76 -19.46 -9.45
CA LYS A 157 -22.92 -20.35 -9.31
C LYS A 157 -23.34 -21.03 -10.62
N GLU A 158 -22.62 -20.78 -11.71
CA GLU A 158 -22.71 -21.52 -12.99
C GLU A 158 -21.48 -22.42 -13.14
#